data_AF-A0A143PI04-F1
#
_entry.id   AF-A0A143PI04-F1
#
_cell.length_a   1.000
_cell.length_b   1.000
_cell.length_c   1.000
_cell.angle_alpha   90.00
_cell.angle_beta   90.00
_cell.angle_gamma   90.00
#
_symmetry.space_group_name_H-M   'P 1'
#
loop_
_entity.id
_entity.type
_entity.pdbx_description
1 polymer ?
#
loop_
_entity_poly.entity_id
_entity_poly.type
_entity_poly.pdbx_seq_one_letter_code
_entity_poly.pdbx_strand_id
1 'polypeptide(L)' 'MRFVVDAQLPPALARRIAAAGHLCEHVADCGVLTAPDPTIRAYANEVGAAIIT' A
#
# COMPACT_ATOMS: atom_id res chain seq x y z
N MET A 1 -10.68 -2.39 6.57
CA MET A 1 -9.47 -3.13 6.14
C MET A 1 -8.49 -2.13 5.58
N ARG A 2 -7.20 -2.29 5.90
CA ARG A 2 -6.11 -1.43 5.40
C ARG A 2 -5.47 -2.10 4.19
N PHE A 3 -5.09 -1.30 3.20
CA PHE A 3 -4.46 -1.75 1.96
C PHE A 3 -3.22 -0.94 1.67
N VAL A 4 -2.19 -1.61 1.17
CA VAL A 4 -0.98 -0.96 0.63
C VAL A 4 -0.85 -1.35 -0.84
N VAL A 5 -0.83 -0.36 -1.71
CA VAL A 5 -0.70 -0.55 -3.17
C VAL A 5 0.77 -0.56 -3.54
N ASP A 6 1.20 -1.62 -4.21
CA ASP A 6 2.56 -1.84 -4.69
C ASP A 6 3.01 -0.74 -5.68
N ALA A 7 4.32 -0.52 -5.76
CA ALA A 7 4.96 0.46 -6.64
C ALA A 7 4.67 0.21 -8.13
N GLN A 8 4.38 -1.03 -8.52
CA GLN A 8 4.04 -1.41 -9.88
C GLN A 8 2.65 -0.91 -10.31
N LEU A 9 1.79 -0.54 -9.36
CA LEU A 9 0.44 -0.06 -9.62
C LEU A 9 0.37 1.46 -9.51
N PRO A 10 -0.55 2.12 -10.23
CA PRO A 10 -0.64 3.57 -10.18
C PRO A 10 -1.16 4.05 -8.81
N PRO A 11 -0.63 5.15 -8.24
CA PRO A 11 -1.15 5.75 -7.00
C PRO A 11 -2.64 6.13 -7.09
N ALA A 12 -3.16 6.35 -8.29
CA ALA A 12 -4.58 6.58 -8.53
C ALA A 12 -5.45 5.41 -8.07
N LEU A 13 -4.95 4.17 -8.09
CA LEU A 13 -5.66 3.01 -7.55
C LEU A 13 -5.85 3.13 -6.04
N ALA A 14 -4.79 3.48 -5.30
CA ALA A 14 -4.87 3.68 -3.87
C ALA A 14 -5.91 4.76 -3.51
N ARG A 15 -5.92 5.87 -4.24
CA ARG A 15 -6.92 6.93 -4.05
C ARG A 15 -8.33 6.48 -4.36
N ARG A 16 -8.55 5.66 -5.39
CA ARG A 16 -9.87 5.11 -5.72
C ARG A 16 -10.39 4.19 -4.64
N ILE A 17 -9.53 3.34 -4.08
CA ILE A 17 -9.87 2.44 -2.97
C ILE A 17 -10.16 3.26 -1.70
N ALA A 18 -9.37 4.30 -1.44
CA ALA A 18 -9.62 5.24 -0.36
C ALA A 18 -10.97 5.96 -0.52
N ALA A 19 -11.29 6.43 -1.73
CA ALA A 19 -12.58 7.06 -2.04
C ALA A 19 -13.78 6.11 -1.90
N ALA A 20 -13.56 4.79 -2.01
CA ALA A 20 -14.58 3.78 -1.75
C ALA A 20 -14.81 3.50 -0.25
N GLY A 21 -14.08 4.19 0.65
CA GLY A 21 -14.25 4.07 2.11
C GLY A 21 -13.29 3.08 2.78
N HIS A 22 -12.26 2.61 2.09
CA HIS A 22 -11.22 1.76 2.66
C HIS A 22 -10.00 2.58 3.08
N LEU A 23 -9.21 2.09 4.04
CA LEU A 23 -7.93 2.71 4.36
C LEU A 23 -6.91 2.20 3.35
N CYS A 24 -6.44 3.04 2.43
CA CYS A 24 -5.54 2.61 1.37
C CYS A 24 -4.48 3.66 1.06
N GLU A 25 -3.24 3.22 1.02
CA GLU A 25 -2.06 4.05 0.74
C GLU A 25 -1.21 3.39 -0.34
N HIS A 26 -0.52 4.18 -1.15
CA HIS A 26 0.49 3.67 -2.07
C HIS A 26 1.84 3.54 -1.35
N VAL A 27 2.69 2.57 -1.70
CA VAL A 27 4.03 2.42 -1.09
C VAL A 27 4.89 3.69 -1.18
N ALA A 28 4.65 4.54 -2.17
CA ALA A 28 5.25 5.88 -2.29
C ALA A 28 4.83 6.83 -1.16
N ASP A 29 3.56 6.78 -0.76
CA ASP A 29 3.00 7.64 0.30
C ASP A 29 3.52 7.20 1.67
N CYS A 30 3.80 5.91 1.84
CA CYS A 30 4.38 5.33 3.05
C CYS A 30 5.91 5.48 3.15
N GLY A 31 6.56 6.14 2.18
CA GLY A 31 8.02 6.32 2.17
C GLY A 31 8.83 5.04 1.93
N VAL A 32 8.19 3.97 1.48
CA VAL A 32 8.80 2.64 1.23
C VAL A 32 8.88 2.30 -0.26
N LEU A 33 8.83 3.30 -1.14
CA LEU A 33 8.84 3.12 -2.60
C LEU A 33 10.04 2.29 -3.11
N THR A 34 11.21 2.49 -2.49
CA THR A 34 12.46 1.80 -2.86
C THR A 34 12.79 0.66 -1.90
N ALA A 35 11.88 0.33 -0.99
CA ALA A 35 12.11 -0.74 -0.05
C ALA A 35 11.98 -2.10 -0.77
N PRO A 36 12.86 -3.07 -0.47
CA PRO A 36 12.71 -4.43 -0.99
C PRO A 36 11.36 -5.04 -0.59
N ASP A 37 10.77 -5.90 -1.43
CA ASP A 37 9.48 -6.54 -1.12
C ASP A 37 9.38 -7.17 0.29
N PRO A 38 10.43 -7.81 0.86
CA PRO A 38 10.37 -8.29 2.24
C PRO A 38 10.07 -7.19 3.26
N THR A 39 10.59 -5.98 3.04
CA THR A 39 10.33 -4.81 3.89
C THR A 39 8.90 -4.30 3.72
N ILE A 40 8.38 -4.25 2.48
CA ILE A 40 6.98 -3.87 2.22
C ILE A 40 6.03 -4.89 2.88
N ARG A 41 6.34 -6.18 2.79
CA ARG A 41 5.59 -7.26 3.47
C ARG A 41 5.65 -7.13 4.99
N ALA A 42 6.82 -6.84 5.56
CA ALA A 42 6.97 -6.61 6.99
C ALA A 42 6.14 -5.41 7.46
N TYR A 43 6.22 -4.29 6.73
CA TYR A 43 5.41 -3.10 7.00
C TYR A 43 3.91 -3.40 6.96
N ALA A 44 3.44 -4.05 5.89
CA ALA A 44 2.03 -4.41 5.74
C ALA A 44 1.55 -5.31 6.87
N ASN A 45 2.36 -6.28 7.30
CA ASN A 45 2.05 -7.12 8.47
C ASN A 45 1.99 -6.31 9.76
N GLU A 46 2.93 -5.39 9.98
CA GLU A 46 2.99 -4.53 11.17
C GLU A 46 1.74 -3.63 11.28
N VAL A 47 1.30 -3.05 10.17
CA VAL A 47 0.12 -2.17 10.13
C VAL A 47 -1.21 -2.90 9.88
N GLY A 48 -1.19 -4.25 9.77
CA GLY A 48 -2.37 -5.06 9.48
C GLY A 48 -3.02 -4.75 8.12
N ALA A 49 -2.21 -4.46 7.10
CA ALA A 49 -2.65 -4.16 5.75
C ALA A 49 -2.51 -5.35 4.79
N ALA A 50 -3.45 -5.45 3.85
CA ALA A 50 -3.32 -6.34 2.70
C ALA A 50 -2.57 -5.63 1.57
N ILE A 51 -1.59 -6.31 0.96
CA ILE A 51 -0.85 -5.77 -0.19
C ILE A 51 -1.67 -6.03 -1.46
N ILE A 52 -1.77 -5.02 -2.31
CA ILE A 52 -2.32 -5.12 -3.66
C ILE A 52 -1.14 -4.99 -4.63
N THR A 53 -0.90 -6.05 -5.40
CA THR A 53 0.14 -6.18 -6.43
C THR A 53 -0.50 -6.37 -7.80
#